data_AF-A0A5D2IKC9-F1
#
_entry.id   AF-A0A5D2IKC9-F1
#
_cell.length_a   1.000
_cell.length_b   1.000
_cell.length_c   1.000
_cell.angle_alpha   90.00
_cell.angle_beta   90.00
_cell.angle_gamma   90.00
#
_symmetry.space_group_name_H-M   'P 1'
#
loop_
_entity.id
_entity.type
_entity.pdbx_description
1 polymer ?
#
loop_
_entity_poly.entity_id
_entity_poly.type
_entity_poly.pdbx_seq_one_letter_code
_entity_poly.pdbx_strand_id
1 'polypeptide(L)'
;MQLHISPSMRSITISSNNGFTDLMKIKVAARHISYRTLFHTILIVAFLLPFVFILTALVTLEGANKCSSFDCFGRRFGPRFLGRVDDSGKLVRDFYKIFNQVITEEIPDGLKLPDSFSQLVAELKNNQYDAKTFAFSLRAMMEKLEREIRESKVSELMNRHFAASSIPKGIHCFSLRLTDEYSSNAYARRQLPSPELLPVLSNNSYHHFVLSTDNILAASVVVTSVVRSSLEPEKVVFHVITDKKTYAGMHSWFALNPVASIIVEVKGIHQFDWLTRENVPVLEAIESHHDFRNYYHGNHIAGANLSNTTPQSFASKLQARSPKYISLLNHLRIYLPELFPDLDKVVFLDDDVVIQRDLSPLWEIDLQGKVNGAIETCKGEDEWVMSKYFKNYFNFSHPLIAKHLDPDECAWAYGMNIFDLRAWRKTNIRETYHFWLKELQEGSDLSTF
;
A
#
# COMPACT_ATOMS: atom_id res chain seq x y z
N MET A 1 -35.53 42.92 -1.88
CA MET A 1 -34.81 41.76 -2.43
C MET A 1 -35.70 40.55 -2.19
N GLN A 2 -36.42 40.08 -3.21
CA GLN A 2 -37.31 38.93 -3.09
C GLN A 2 -36.64 37.73 -3.77
N LEU A 3 -36.51 36.62 -3.04
CA LEU A 3 -35.89 35.37 -3.48
C LEU A 3 -37.01 34.37 -3.78
N HIS A 4 -37.17 34.02 -5.05
CA HIS A 4 -38.01 32.88 -5.46
C HIS A 4 -37.11 31.68 -5.76
N ILE A 5 -37.35 30.56 -5.08
CA ILE A 5 -36.65 29.29 -5.26
C ILE A 5 -37.64 28.31 -5.89
N SER A 6 -37.32 27.78 -7.07
CA SER A 6 -38.12 26.73 -7.74
C SER A 6 -37.48 25.34 -7.57
N PRO A 7 -38.25 24.24 -7.70
CA PRO A 7 -37.90 22.94 -7.11
C PRO A 7 -36.87 22.10 -7.86
N SER A 8 -36.16 22.62 -8.88
CA SER A 8 -35.21 21.83 -9.69
C SER A 8 -33.76 22.33 -9.72
N MET A 9 -33.37 23.25 -8.82
CA MET A 9 -31.98 23.65 -8.51
C MET A 9 -30.98 23.65 -9.70
N ARG A 10 -31.24 24.45 -10.75
CA ARG A 10 -30.27 24.60 -11.86
C ARG A 10 -29.92 26.03 -12.32
N SER A 11 -30.42 27.09 -11.68
CA SER A 11 -29.79 28.43 -11.76
C SER A 11 -30.42 29.42 -10.76
N ILE A 12 -29.63 30.39 -10.30
CA ILE A 12 -30.08 31.53 -9.50
C ILE A 12 -29.81 32.79 -10.32
N THR A 13 -30.85 33.55 -10.65
CA THR A 13 -30.74 34.85 -11.33
C THR A 13 -31.26 35.94 -10.39
N ILE A 14 -30.41 36.88 -10.01
CA ILE A 14 -30.79 38.07 -9.22
C ILE A 14 -30.83 39.25 -10.19
N SER A 15 -32.03 39.82 -10.42
CA SER A 15 -32.18 41.10 -11.09
C SER A 15 -32.52 42.19 -10.08
N SER A 16 -31.82 43.33 -10.13
CA SER A 16 -32.17 44.53 -9.38
C SER A 16 -32.89 45.51 -10.32
N ASN A 17 -34.15 45.78 -10.03
CA ASN A 17 -34.93 46.80 -10.72
C ASN A 17 -34.53 48.17 -10.18
N ASN A 18 -33.77 48.96 -10.96
CA ASN A 18 -33.46 50.35 -10.64
C ASN A 18 -34.61 51.27 -11.06
N GLY A 19 -35.41 51.70 -10.07
CA GLY A 19 -36.36 52.80 -10.19
C GLY A 19 -35.66 54.16 -10.10
N PHE A 20 -36.08 55.05 -10.99
CA PHE A 20 -35.50 56.34 -11.38
C PHE A 20 -35.66 57.47 -10.34
N THR A 21 -34.64 58.33 -10.30
CA THR A 21 -34.62 59.80 -10.14
C THR A 21 -35.43 60.50 -9.05
N ASP A 22 -34.74 61.34 -8.26
CA ASP A 22 -34.89 62.80 -8.43
C ASP A 22 -33.69 63.57 -7.82
N LEU A 23 -32.98 64.34 -8.65
CA LEU A 23 -31.86 65.20 -8.25
C LEU A 23 -32.33 66.66 -8.22
N MET A 24 -32.42 67.19 -7.01
CA MET A 24 -32.78 68.57 -6.73
C MET A 24 -31.67 69.52 -7.24
N LYS A 25 -32.02 70.39 -8.20
CA LYS A 25 -31.18 71.49 -8.69
C LYS A 25 -30.91 72.49 -7.57
N ILE A 26 -29.64 72.61 -7.16
CA ILE A 26 -29.16 73.72 -6.33
C ILE A 26 -28.33 74.65 -7.22
N LYS A 27 -28.88 75.84 -7.51
CA LYS A 27 -28.12 76.99 -8.03
C LYS A 27 -27.23 77.52 -6.89
N VAL A 28 -25.91 77.48 -7.07
CA VAL A 28 -24.97 78.18 -6.19
C VAL A 28 -24.22 79.23 -7.00
N ALA A 29 -24.26 80.46 -6.49
CA ALA A 29 -23.58 81.62 -7.02
C ALA A 29 -22.05 81.41 -7.00
N ALA A 30 -21.38 81.75 -8.11
CA ALA A 30 -19.95 81.70 -8.24
C ALA A 30 -19.29 82.74 -7.30
N ARG A 31 -18.61 82.25 -6.24
CA ARG A 31 -17.62 83.03 -5.49
C ARG A 31 -16.23 82.55 -5.89
N HIS A 32 -15.41 83.47 -6.38
CA HIS A 32 -14.00 83.24 -6.68
C HIS A 32 -13.25 82.81 -5.41
N ILE A 33 -13.01 81.51 -5.27
CA ILE A 33 -12.02 80.96 -4.34
C ILE A 33 -10.71 80.85 -5.12
N SER A 34 -9.63 81.43 -4.59
CA SER A 34 -8.32 81.36 -5.21
C SER A 34 -7.91 79.89 -5.39
N TYR A 35 -7.58 79.51 -6.63
CA TYR A 35 -7.17 78.16 -7.01
C TYR A 35 -6.02 77.63 -6.13
N ARG A 36 -5.21 78.54 -5.56
CA ARG A 36 -4.07 78.23 -4.71
C ARG A 36 -4.46 77.66 -3.35
N THR A 37 -5.52 78.17 -2.71
CA THR A 37 -6.02 77.62 -1.43
C THR A 37 -6.76 76.31 -1.62
N LEU A 38 -7.47 76.15 -2.73
CA LEU A 38 -8.19 74.93 -3.08
C LEU A 38 -7.23 73.78 -3.42
N PHE A 39 -6.11 74.08 -4.07
CA PHE A 39 -5.05 73.11 -4.32
C PHE A 39 -4.40 72.63 -3.02
N HIS A 40 -4.08 73.54 -2.08
CA HIS A 40 -3.47 73.14 -0.81
C HIS A 40 -4.44 72.37 0.09
N THR A 41 -5.74 72.69 0.11
CA THR A 41 -6.71 71.90 0.87
C THR A 41 -6.91 70.51 0.28
N ILE A 42 -7.00 70.38 -1.05
CA ILE A 42 -7.08 69.06 -1.71
C ILE A 42 -5.81 68.25 -1.44
N LEU A 43 -4.63 68.88 -1.48
CA LEU A 43 -3.36 68.19 -1.23
C LEU A 43 -3.25 67.72 0.24
N ILE A 44 -3.66 68.54 1.19
CA ILE A 44 -3.71 68.16 2.62
C ILE A 44 -4.70 67.00 2.84
N VAL A 45 -5.88 67.07 2.22
CA VAL A 45 -6.89 66.00 2.32
C VAL A 45 -6.41 64.71 1.64
N ALA A 46 -5.71 64.81 0.52
CA ALA A 46 -5.12 63.66 -0.19
C ALA A 46 -4.00 62.98 0.61
N PHE A 47 -3.28 63.70 1.46
CA PHE A 47 -2.28 63.10 2.35
C PHE A 47 -2.85 62.59 3.68
N LEU A 48 -3.88 63.25 4.23
CA LEU A 48 -4.48 62.85 5.51
C LEU A 48 -5.47 61.69 5.38
N LEU A 49 -6.24 61.61 4.30
CA LEU A 49 -7.24 60.55 4.12
C LEU A 49 -6.63 59.13 4.08
N PRO A 50 -5.52 58.87 3.36
CA PRO A 50 -4.87 57.56 3.41
C PRO A 50 -4.35 57.22 4.80
N PHE A 51 -3.85 58.21 5.54
CA PHE A 51 -3.31 58.00 6.88
C PHE A 51 -4.41 57.69 7.90
N VAL A 52 -5.54 58.41 7.82
CA VAL A 52 -6.73 58.11 8.62
C VAL A 52 -7.32 56.77 8.22
N PHE A 53 -7.42 56.47 6.92
CA PHE A 53 -7.90 55.17 6.44
C PHE A 53 -7.02 54.03 6.95
N ILE A 54 -5.69 54.12 6.83
CA ILE A 54 -4.76 53.11 7.37
C ILE A 54 -4.91 52.99 8.88
N LEU A 55 -4.98 54.10 9.62
CA LEU A 55 -5.14 54.06 11.08
C LEU A 55 -6.46 53.37 11.48
N THR A 56 -7.56 53.70 10.80
CA THR A 56 -8.86 53.06 11.04
C THR A 56 -8.88 51.60 10.59
N ALA A 57 -8.23 51.27 9.48
CA ALA A 57 -8.15 49.91 8.96
C ALA A 57 -7.28 49.02 9.87
N LEU A 58 -6.20 49.54 10.44
CA LEU A 58 -5.36 48.82 11.40
C LEU A 58 -6.09 48.56 12.72
N VAL A 59 -6.90 49.53 13.18
CA VAL A 59 -7.78 49.39 14.35
C VAL A 59 -8.94 48.41 14.10
N THR A 60 -9.40 48.24 12.85
CA THR A 60 -10.48 47.29 12.52
C THR A 60 -9.97 45.90 12.10
N LEU A 61 -8.74 45.78 11.60
CA LEU A 61 -8.09 44.50 11.24
C LEU A 61 -7.44 43.80 12.44
N GLU A 62 -6.99 44.53 13.47
CA GLU A 62 -6.67 43.93 14.78
C GLU A 62 -7.97 43.72 15.55
N GLY A 63 -8.56 42.54 15.33
CA GLY A 63 -9.86 42.13 15.80
C GLY A 63 -10.24 42.61 17.21
N ALA A 64 -11.43 43.22 17.28
CA ALA A 64 -12.12 43.55 18.51
C ALA A 64 -12.33 42.31 19.38
N ASN A 65 -11.43 42.09 20.34
CA ASN A 65 -11.69 41.30 21.53
C ASN A 65 -11.47 42.17 22.77
N LYS A 66 -12.59 42.62 23.34
CA LYS A 66 -12.78 43.10 24.72
C LYS A 66 -11.63 43.96 25.31
N CYS A 67 -11.59 45.23 24.96
CA CYS A 67 -11.03 46.27 25.83
C CYS A 67 -12.05 47.38 26.00
N SER A 68 -13.04 47.15 26.88
CA SER A 68 -13.94 48.18 27.38
C SER A 68 -13.33 48.80 28.64
N SER A 69 -12.40 49.74 28.46
CA SER A 69 -11.93 50.66 29.51
C SER A 69 -11.05 51.72 28.86
N PHE A 70 -11.19 52.97 29.31
CA PHE A 70 -10.38 54.14 28.93
C PHE A 70 -8.87 54.01 29.24
N ASP A 71 -8.42 52.83 29.69
CA ASP A 71 -7.03 52.54 30.11
C ASP A 71 -6.11 52.07 28.97
N CYS A 72 -6.65 51.78 27.77
CA CYS A 72 -5.84 51.40 26.61
C CYS A 72 -5.15 52.58 25.90
N PHE A 73 -5.63 53.81 26.08
CA PHE A 73 -5.00 55.00 25.48
C PHE A 73 -3.78 55.49 26.26
N GLY A 74 -3.59 55.07 27.52
CA GLY A 74 -2.42 55.43 28.33
C GLY A 74 -1.14 54.66 28.02
N ARG A 75 -1.20 53.57 27.22
CA ARG A 75 -0.06 52.66 27.02
C ARG A 75 0.81 52.92 25.80
N ARG A 76 0.51 53.93 24.96
CA ARG A 76 1.28 54.16 23.70
C ARG A 76 1.94 55.54 23.57
N PHE A 77 1.76 56.44 24.54
CA PHE A 77 2.44 57.76 24.57
C PHE A 77 3.07 58.07 25.94
N GLY A 78 4.00 57.22 26.38
CA GLY A 78 4.91 57.49 27.50
C GLY A 78 6.37 57.23 27.07
N PRO A 79 7.36 58.02 27.54
CA PRO A 79 8.72 57.95 27.04
C PRO A 79 9.37 56.59 27.33
N ARG A 80 9.82 55.91 26.26
CA ARG A 80 10.69 54.71 26.28
C ARG A 80 12.04 55.02 26.93
N PHE A 81 12.11 55.13 28.26
CA PHE A 81 13.39 55.30 28.96
C PHE A 81 13.55 54.49 30.25
N LEU A 82 12.60 53.62 30.60
CA LEU A 82 12.77 52.64 31.68
C LEU A 82 12.42 51.25 31.15
N GLY A 83 13.44 50.40 31.04
CA GLY A 83 13.38 49.06 30.47
C GLY A 83 12.32 48.20 31.14
N ARG A 84 11.20 48.02 30.45
CA ARG A 84 10.28 46.92 30.72
C ARG A 84 10.77 45.75 29.88
N VAL A 85 11.48 44.83 30.54
CA VAL A 85 11.83 43.53 29.96
C VAL A 85 10.54 42.91 29.42
N ASP A 86 10.58 42.45 28.18
CA ASP A 86 9.45 41.80 27.52
C ASP A 86 9.10 40.52 28.29
N ASP A 87 8.12 40.63 29.18
CA ASP A 87 7.74 39.60 30.15
C ASP A 87 7.25 38.32 29.44
N SER A 88 6.74 38.48 28.21
CA SER A 88 6.31 37.40 27.32
C SER A 88 7.47 36.48 26.93
N GLY A 89 8.62 37.03 26.52
CA GLY A 89 9.81 36.27 26.16
C GLY A 89 10.52 35.65 27.36
N LYS A 90 10.31 36.19 28.57
CA LYS A 90 10.78 35.58 29.81
C LYS A 90 9.93 34.35 30.17
N LEU A 91 8.60 34.48 30.12
CA LEU A 91 7.66 33.39 30.37
C LEU A 91 7.89 32.19 29.44
N VAL A 92 8.05 32.43 28.13
CA VAL A 92 8.29 31.37 27.14
C VAL A 92 9.61 30.63 27.44
N ARG A 93 10.69 31.35 27.75
CA ARG A 93 11.97 30.73 28.11
C ARG A 93 11.89 29.90 29.39
N ASP A 94 11.13 30.38 30.38
CA ASP A 94 10.94 29.66 31.64
C ASP A 94 10.08 28.40 31.43
N PHE A 95 9.07 28.45 30.56
CA PHE A 95 8.32 27.26 30.12
C PHE A 95 9.21 26.24 29.40
N TYR A 96 10.07 26.68 28.46
CA TYR A 96 11.01 25.77 27.80
C TYR A 96 11.97 25.07 28.77
N LYS A 97 12.46 25.79 29.79
CA LYS A 97 13.30 25.20 30.84
C LYS A 97 12.54 24.13 31.64
N ILE A 98 11.29 24.42 32.02
CA ILE A 98 10.44 23.46 32.75
C ILE A 98 10.16 22.23 31.89
N PHE A 99 9.85 22.39 30.60
CA PHE A 99 9.65 21.26 29.70
C PHE A 99 10.92 20.41 29.55
N ASN A 100 12.09 21.03 29.37
CA ASN A 100 13.36 20.30 29.29
C ASN A 100 13.66 19.52 30.58
N GLN A 101 13.33 20.09 31.73
CA GLN A 101 13.46 19.38 33.02
C GLN A 101 12.47 18.21 33.12
N VAL A 102 11.21 18.44 32.76
CA VAL A 102 10.13 17.44 32.83
C VAL A 102 10.34 16.29 31.85
N ILE A 103 11.02 16.50 30.71
CA ILE A 103 11.39 15.42 29.77
C ILE A 103 12.28 14.36 30.45
N THR A 104 13.11 14.77 31.41
CA THR A 104 14.04 13.86 32.11
C THR A 104 13.50 13.26 33.40
N GLU A 105 12.43 13.84 33.96
CA GLU A 105 11.80 13.34 35.19
C GLU A 105 10.76 12.25 34.87
N GLU A 106 10.53 11.29 35.79
CA GLU A 106 9.46 10.31 35.63
C GLU A 106 8.08 10.98 35.81
N ILE A 107 7.09 10.54 35.04
CA ILE A 107 5.73 11.06 35.15
C ILE A 107 5.13 10.59 36.48
N PRO A 108 4.60 11.49 37.33
CA PRO A 108 4.05 11.12 38.63
C PRO A 108 2.93 10.08 38.54
N ASP A 109 3.01 9.02 39.34
CA ASP A 109 1.97 8.00 39.48
C ASP A 109 0.66 8.63 39.99
N GLY A 110 -0.45 8.36 39.28
CA GLY A 110 -1.79 8.86 39.65
C GLY A 110 -2.20 10.20 39.03
N LEU A 111 -1.42 10.75 38.09
CA LEU A 111 -1.80 11.94 37.34
C LEU A 111 -3.08 11.67 36.50
N LYS A 112 -4.19 12.33 36.84
CA LYS A 112 -5.44 12.24 36.06
C LYS A 112 -5.27 13.00 34.75
N LEU A 113 -5.24 12.27 33.64
CA LEU A 113 -5.14 12.85 32.31
C LEU A 113 -6.53 13.17 31.76
N PRO A 114 -6.73 14.37 31.18
CA PRO A 114 -7.93 14.68 30.42
C PRO A 114 -8.08 13.78 29.20
N ASP A 115 -9.31 13.63 28.70
CA ASP A 115 -9.58 12.78 27.53
C ASP A 115 -9.17 13.43 26.21
N SER A 116 -9.00 14.77 26.19
CA SER A 116 -8.61 15.52 25.01
C SER A 116 -7.72 16.72 25.32
N PHE A 117 -6.93 17.16 24.34
CA PHE A 117 -6.15 18.39 24.43
C PHE A 117 -7.04 19.62 24.69
N SER A 118 -8.23 19.68 24.09
CA SER A 118 -9.21 20.74 24.35
C SER A 118 -9.64 20.78 25.82
N GLN A 119 -9.79 19.62 26.46
CA GLN A 119 -10.14 19.54 27.87
C GLN A 119 -8.96 19.98 28.75
N LEU A 120 -7.73 19.59 28.40
CA LEU A 120 -6.53 20.09 29.09
C LEU A 120 -6.42 21.62 29.04
N VAL A 121 -6.70 22.22 27.87
CA VAL A 121 -6.71 23.69 27.70
C VAL A 121 -7.87 24.34 28.46
N ALA A 122 -9.03 23.70 28.54
CA ALA A 122 -10.16 24.19 29.32
C ALA A 122 -9.89 24.13 30.83
N GLU A 123 -9.27 23.05 31.29
CA GLU A 123 -8.86 22.86 32.68
C GLU A 123 -7.78 23.86 33.09
N LEU A 124 -6.82 24.18 32.20
CA LEU A 124 -5.86 25.29 32.39
C LEU A 124 -6.52 26.63 32.62
N LYS A 125 -7.66 26.89 31.96
CA LYS A 125 -8.38 28.15 32.07
C LYS A 125 -9.15 28.27 33.39
N ASN A 126 -9.56 27.14 33.95
CA ASN A 126 -10.44 27.07 35.12
C ASN A 126 -9.70 26.73 36.43
N ASN A 127 -8.57 26.01 36.37
CA ASN A 127 -7.76 25.60 37.50
C ASN A 127 -6.36 26.25 37.42
N GLN A 128 -5.80 26.65 38.57
CA GLN A 128 -4.41 27.10 38.66
C GLN A 128 -3.45 25.91 38.67
N TYR A 129 -3.19 25.30 37.51
CA TYR A 129 -2.08 24.35 37.40
C TYR A 129 -0.75 25.10 37.48
N ASP A 130 0.19 24.57 38.27
CA ASP A 130 1.58 24.97 38.18
C ASP A 130 2.14 24.58 36.80
N ALA A 131 3.05 25.40 36.25
CA ALA A 131 3.64 25.18 34.94
C ALA A 131 4.33 23.81 34.83
N LYS A 132 4.87 23.31 35.96
CA LYS A 132 5.46 21.96 36.05
C LYS A 132 4.40 20.87 35.92
N THR A 133 3.26 20.99 36.61
CA THR A 133 2.15 20.02 36.50
C THR A 133 1.57 20.00 35.10
N PHE A 134 1.40 21.17 34.47
CA PHE A 134 0.95 21.25 33.08
C PHE A 134 1.92 20.56 32.11
N ALA A 135 3.23 20.78 32.28
CA ALA A 135 4.23 20.14 31.43
C ALA A 135 4.20 18.61 31.56
N PHE A 136 4.02 18.07 32.78
CA PHE A 136 3.83 16.63 32.99
C PHE A 136 2.54 16.12 32.34
N SER A 137 1.41 16.82 32.52
CA SER A 137 0.14 16.44 31.90
C SER A 137 0.20 16.47 30.37
N LEU A 138 0.87 17.46 29.77
CA LEU A 138 1.04 17.55 28.34
C LEU A 138 1.93 16.40 27.82
N ARG A 139 3.08 16.15 28.46
CA ARG A 139 3.96 15.03 28.10
C ARG A 139 3.23 13.69 28.17
N ALA A 140 2.55 13.43 29.28
CA ALA A 140 1.79 12.20 29.47
C ALA A 140 0.62 12.07 28.47
N MET A 141 -0.02 13.17 28.09
CA MET A 141 -1.02 13.18 27.02
C MET A 141 -0.39 12.90 25.64
N MET A 142 0.78 13.47 25.35
CA MET A 142 1.50 13.18 24.10
C MET A 142 1.91 11.70 24.03
N GLU A 143 2.49 11.14 25.09
CA GLU A 143 2.83 9.71 25.16
C GLU A 143 1.59 8.81 25.02
N LYS A 144 0.45 9.20 25.62
CA LYS A 144 -0.84 8.52 25.44
C LYS A 144 -1.32 8.56 23.98
N LEU A 145 -1.33 9.75 23.36
CA LEU A 145 -1.76 9.93 21.98
C LEU A 145 -0.85 9.20 20.99
N GLU A 146 0.47 9.23 21.21
CA GLU A 146 1.43 8.48 20.39
C GLU A 146 1.19 6.97 20.49
N ARG A 147 0.92 6.45 21.69
CA ARG A 147 0.53 5.05 21.88
C ARG A 147 -0.77 4.70 21.14
N GLU A 148 -1.80 5.52 21.26
CA GLU A 148 -3.09 5.31 20.57
C GLU A 148 -2.95 5.33 19.04
N ILE A 149 -2.15 6.26 18.50
CA ILE A 149 -1.83 6.32 17.06
C ILE A 149 -1.10 5.05 16.63
N ARG A 150 -0.11 4.59 17.41
CA ARG A 150 0.65 3.37 17.11
C ARG A 150 -0.24 2.13 17.11
N GLU A 151 -1.08 1.97 18.12
CA GLU A 151 -2.06 0.88 18.21
C GLU A 151 -3.04 0.90 17.03
N SER A 152 -3.55 2.08 16.68
CA SER A 152 -4.43 2.26 15.52
C SER A 152 -3.73 1.89 14.21
N LYS A 153 -2.45 2.27 14.04
CA LYS A 153 -1.68 1.95 12.84
C LYS A 153 -1.42 0.45 12.71
N VAL A 154 -1.10 -0.23 13.82
CA VAL A 154 -0.94 -1.68 13.84
C VAL A 154 -2.27 -2.36 13.47
N SER A 155 -3.39 -1.91 14.03
CA SER A 155 -4.72 -2.44 13.72
C SER A 155 -5.09 -2.24 12.24
N GLU A 156 -4.81 -1.06 11.67
CA GLU A 156 -4.97 -0.77 10.24
C GLU A 156 -4.17 -1.77 9.38
N LEU A 157 -2.89 -1.96 9.67
CA LEU A 157 -2.01 -2.87 8.93
C LEU A 157 -2.50 -4.31 9.01
N MET A 158 -2.94 -4.75 10.18
CA MET A 158 -3.49 -6.08 10.39
C MET A 158 -4.80 -6.29 9.62
N ASN A 159 -5.74 -5.34 9.69
CA ASN A 159 -6.99 -5.41 8.94
C ASN A 159 -6.74 -5.41 7.43
N ARG A 160 -5.77 -4.60 6.95
CA ARG A 160 -5.35 -4.61 5.56
C ARG A 160 -4.80 -5.98 5.13
N HIS A 161 -3.96 -6.60 5.96
CA HIS A 161 -3.41 -7.94 5.70
C HIS A 161 -4.51 -9.00 5.60
N PHE A 162 -5.47 -9.00 6.54
CA PHE A 162 -6.60 -9.92 6.51
C PHE A 162 -7.51 -9.68 5.29
N ALA A 163 -7.85 -8.43 5.00
CA ALA A 163 -8.68 -8.10 3.84
C ALA A 163 -8.01 -8.56 2.52
N ALA A 164 -6.69 -8.38 2.40
CA ALA A 164 -5.93 -8.79 1.21
C ALA A 164 -5.78 -10.32 1.08
N SER A 165 -5.74 -11.06 2.19
CA SER A 165 -5.51 -12.52 2.20
C SER A 165 -6.80 -13.34 2.32
N SER A 166 -7.91 -12.72 2.71
CA SER A 166 -9.19 -13.39 2.91
C SER A 166 -9.82 -13.81 1.59
N ILE A 167 -10.30 -15.06 1.51
CA ILE A 167 -11.07 -15.54 0.37
C ILE A 167 -12.53 -15.11 0.55
N PRO A 168 -13.13 -14.37 -0.40
CA PRO A 168 -14.54 -14.01 -0.33
C PRO A 168 -15.44 -15.24 -0.23
N LYS A 169 -16.48 -15.17 0.62
CA LYS A 169 -17.42 -16.29 0.85
C LYS A 169 -17.99 -16.87 -0.44
N GLY A 170 -18.32 -16.03 -1.42
CA GLY A 170 -18.84 -16.49 -2.72
C GLY A 170 -17.86 -17.38 -3.48
N ILE A 171 -16.57 -16.99 -3.52
CA ILE A 171 -15.51 -17.77 -4.17
C ILE A 171 -15.27 -19.09 -3.42
N HIS A 172 -15.30 -19.05 -2.09
CA HIS A 172 -15.18 -20.25 -1.27
C HIS A 172 -16.35 -21.23 -1.53
N CYS A 173 -17.60 -20.74 -1.51
CA CYS A 173 -18.78 -21.55 -1.84
C CYS A 173 -18.71 -22.13 -3.25
N PHE A 174 -18.21 -21.34 -4.22
CA PHE A 174 -18.02 -21.81 -5.59
C PHE A 174 -17.02 -22.98 -5.66
N SER A 175 -15.88 -22.88 -4.96
CA SER A 175 -14.92 -23.98 -4.86
C SER A 175 -15.54 -25.22 -4.23
N LEU A 176 -16.32 -25.07 -3.14
CA LEU A 176 -17.00 -26.19 -2.49
C LEU A 176 -18.02 -26.87 -3.43
N ARG A 177 -18.78 -26.07 -4.19
CA ARG A 177 -19.74 -26.60 -5.17
C ARG A 177 -19.06 -27.38 -6.28
N LEU A 178 -17.92 -26.90 -6.81
CA LEU A 178 -17.17 -27.65 -7.82
C LEU A 178 -16.57 -28.95 -7.26
N THR A 179 -16.15 -28.95 -6.00
CA THR A 179 -15.72 -30.17 -5.32
C THR A 179 -16.89 -31.16 -5.14
N ASP A 180 -18.09 -30.66 -4.83
CA ASP A 180 -19.31 -31.49 -4.77
C ASP A 180 -19.64 -32.10 -6.15
N GLU A 181 -19.56 -31.31 -7.22
CA GLU A 181 -19.69 -31.78 -8.60
C GLU A 181 -18.65 -32.86 -8.93
N TYR A 182 -17.40 -32.71 -8.49
CA TYR A 182 -16.37 -33.75 -8.70
C TYR A 182 -16.81 -35.10 -8.13
N SER A 183 -17.47 -35.07 -6.97
CA SER A 183 -17.88 -36.28 -6.27
C SER A 183 -19.13 -36.94 -6.86
N SER A 184 -20.08 -36.13 -7.34
CA SER A 184 -21.42 -36.58 -7.73
C SER A 184 -21.62 -36.68 -9.25
N ASN A 185 -20.83 -35.95 -10.04
CA ASN A 185 -21.00 -35.83 -11.49
C ASN A 185 -19.88 -36.56 -12.25
N ALA A 186 -20.25 -37.54 -13.07
CA ALA A 186 -19.29 -38.31 -13.87
C ALA A 186 -18.58 -37.44 -14.93
N TYR A 187 -19.27 -36.43 -15.49
CA TYR A 187 -18.68 -35.51 -16.46
C TYR A 187 -17.59 -34.64 -15.82
N ALA A 188 -17.75 -34.25 -14.55
CA ALA A 188 -16.75 -33.48 -13.81
C ALA A 188 -15.44 -34.27 -13.54
N ARG A 189 -15.50 -35.60 -13.61
CA ARG A 189 -14.37 -36.53 -13.48
C ARG A 189 -13.82 -37.03 -14.82
N ARG A 190 -14.28 -36.47 -15.94
CA ARG A 190 -13.75 -36.83 -17.26
C ARG A 190 -12.25 -36.54 -17.31
N GLN A 191 -11.46 -37.50 -17.78
CA GLN A 191 -10.02 -37.35 -17.96
C GLN A 191 -9.67 -36.09 -18.79
N LEU A 192 -8.74 -35.30 -18.27
CA LEU A 192 -8.22 -34.10 -18.90
C LEU A 192 -6.72 -34.26 -19.19
N PRO A 193 -6.28 -34.22 -20.47
CA PRO A 193 -7.08 -34.20 -21.69
C PRO A 193 -7.65 -35.60 -22.03
N SER A 194 -8.37 -35.76 -23.14
CA SER A 194 -8.82 -37.08 -23.59
C SER A 194 -7.64 -38.05 -23.80
N PRO A 195 -7.84 -39.39 -23.67
CA PRO A 195 -6.77 -40.37 -23.82
C PRO A 195 -5.95 -40.26 -25.11
N GLU A 196 -6.59 -39.87 -26.22
CA GLU A 196 -5.97 -39.67 -27.54
C GLU A 196 -4.94 -38.52 -27.55
N LEU A 197 -5.10 -37.53 -26.67
CA LEU A 197 -4.26 -36.35 -26.57
C LEU A 197 -3.16 -36.47 -25.51
N LEU A 198 -3.11 -37.56 -24.75
CA LEU A 198 -2.07 -37.79 -23.74
C LEU A 198 -0.64 -37.71 -24.32
N PRO A 199 -0.32 -38.24 -25.52
CA PRO A 199 1.01 -38.11 -26.10
C PRO A 199 1.43 -36.67 -26.42
N VAL A 200 0.47 -35.75 -26.51
CA VAL A 200 0.74 -34.33 -26.80
C VAL A 200 1.32 -33.61 -25.58
N LEU A 201 1.06 -34.11 -24.36
CA LEU A 201 1.52 -33.49 -23.11
C LEU A 201 3.06 -33.44 -22.98
N SER A 202 3.79 -34.26 -23.74
CA SER A 202 5.26 -34.28 -23.78
C SER A 202 5.82 -33.93 -25.17
N ASN A 203 5.01 -33.44 -26.10
CA ASN A 203 5.43 -33.17 -27.47
C ASN A 203 5.93 -31.72 -27.64
N ASN A 204 7.24 -31.56 -27.76
CA ASN A 204 7.93 -30.28 -27.96
C ASN A 204 7.54 -29.49 -29.23
N SER A 205 6.71 -30.04 -30.12
CA SER A 205 6.13 -29.29 -31.26
C SER A 205 4.96 -28.39 -30.84
N TYR A 206 4.49 -28.49 -29.59
CA TYR A 206 3.40 -27.71 -29.02
C TYR A 206 3.93 -26.61 -28.08
N HIS A 207 3.10 -25.59 -27.86
CA HIS A 207 3.38 -24.50 -26.94
C HIS A 207 2.86 -24.84 -25.54
N HIS A 208 3.77 -25.26 -24.66
CA HIS A 208 3.46 -25.69 -23.30
C HIS A 208 3.47 -24.53 -22.30
N PHE A 209 2.29 -24.19 -21.79
CA PHE A 209 2.10 -23.22 -20.71
C PHE A 209 1.93 -23.94 -19.38
N VAL A 210 2.58 -23.42 -18.34
CA VAL A 210 2.46 -23.93 -16.97
C VAL A 210 1.83 -22.85 -16.11
N LEU A 211 0.79 -23.25 -15.37
CA LEU A 211 0.13 -22.40 -14.40
C LEU A 211 0.02 -23.17 -13.08
N SER A 212 0.52 -22.59 -11.99
CA SER A 212 0.46 -23.21 -10.66
C SER A 212 -0.33 -22.32 -9.70
N THR A 213 -1.53 -22.75 -9.30
CA THR A 213 -2.46 -21.95 -8.49
C THR A 213 -3.50 -22.79 -7.76
N ASP A 214 -3.99 -22.28 -6.62
CA ASP A 214 -5.15 -22.77 -5.88
C ASP A 214 -6.42 -21.96 -6.15
N ASN A 215 -6.38 -21.00 -7.09
CA ASN A 215 -7.48 -20.13 -7.45
C ASN A 215 -8.11 -20.55 -8.80
N ILE A 216 -9.24 -21.24 -8.72
CA ILE A 216 -9.97 -21.78 -9.88
C ILE A 216 -10.40 -20.66 -10.85
N LEU A 217 -10.85 -19.52 -10.34
CA LEU A 217 -11.31 -18.41 -11.19
C LEU A 217 -10.14 -17.75 -11.91
N ALA A 218 -9.05 -17.51 -11.21
CA ALA A 218 -7.83 -16.96 -11.79
C ALA A 218 -7.29 -17.89 -12.90
N ALA A 219 -7.23 -19.19 -12.63
CA ALA A 219 -6.85 -20.18 -13.64
C ALA A 219 -7.74 -20.17 -14.87
N SER A 220 -9.06 -20.09 -14.67
CA SER A 220 -10.00 -19.96 -15.77
C SER A 220 -9.72 -18.73 -16.64
N VAL A 221 -9.43 -17.59 -16.01
CA VAL A 221 -9.18 -16.32 -16.72
C VAL A 221 -7.89 -16.41 -17.54
N VAL A 222 -6.80 -16.88 -16.95
CA VAL A 222 -5.49 -17.02 -17.61
C VAL A 222 -5.63 -17.94 -18.83
N VAL A 223 -6.14 -19.16 -18.64
CA VAL A 223 -6.32 -20.14 -19.73
C VAL A 223 -7.21 -19.59 -20.84
N THR A 224 -8.36 -18.99 -20.49
CA THR A 224 -9.28 -18.41 -21.48
C THR A 224 -8.64 -17.24 -22.23
N SER A 225 -7.83 -16.42 -21.55
CA SER A 225 -7.17 -15.26 -22.17
C SER A 225 -6.09 -15.68 -23.17
N VAL A 226 -5.34 -16.75 -22.90
CA VAL A 226 -4.39 -17.32 -23.85
C VAL A 226 -5.11 -17.89 -25.07
N VAL A 227 -6.19 -18.66 -24.87
CA VAL A 227 -6.97 -19.21 -25.99
C VAL A 227 -7.50 -18.11 -26.90
N ARG A 228 -8.07 -17.05 -26.30
CA ARG A 228 -8.65 -15.94 -27.06
C ARG A 228 -7.62 -15.11 -27.82
N SER A 229 -6.38 -15.11 -27.34
CA SER A 229 -5.31 -14.29 -27.92
C SER A 229 -4.37 -15.07 -28.84
N SER A 230 -4.41 -16.41 -28.79
CA SER A 230 -3.55 -17.28 -29.59
C SER A 230 -3.97 -17.30 -31.06
N LEU A 231 -2.99 -17.33 -31.96
CA LEU A 231 -3.21 -17.49 -33.40
C LEU A 231 -3.48 -18.95 -33.79
N GLU A 232 -2.86 -19.90 -33.08
CA GLU A 232 -2.97 -21.36 -33.29
C GLU A 232 -3.35 -22.02 -31.94
N PRO A 233 -4.59 -21.84 -31.44
CA PRO A 233 -4.98 -22.36 -30.13
C PRO A 233 -4.82 -23.88 -30.01
N GLU A 234 -4.97 -24.63 -31.11
CA GLU A 234 -4.82 -26.08 -31.18
C GLU A 234 -3.40 -26.58 -30.90
N LYS A 235 -2.39 -25.71 -31.02
CA LYS A 235 -1.01 -26.02 -30.64
C LYS A 235 -0.70 -25.68 -29.18
N VAL A 236 -1.67 -25.19 -28.42
CA VAL A 236 -1.47 -24.79 -27.03
C VAL A 236 -1.80 -25.94 -26.09
N VAL A 237 -0.89 -26.20 -25.15
CA VAL A 237 -1.08 -27.14 -24.05
C VAL A 237 -0.94 -26.38 -22.73
N PHE A 238 -1.92 -26.50 -21.84
CA PHE A 238 -1.83 -26.00 -20.48
C PHE A 238 -1.64 -27.13 -19.48
N HIS A 239 -0.64 -26.97 -18.64
CA HIS A 239 -0.44 -27.77 -17.44
C HIS A 239 -0.85 -26.93 -16.23
N VAL A 240 -2.04 -27.19 -15.70
CA VAL A 240 -2.58 -26.55 -14.50
C VAL A 240 -2.21 -27.40 -13.28
N ILE A 241 -1.32 -26.89 -12.45
CA ILE A 241 -0.86 -27.52 -11.23
C ILE A 241 -1.58 -26.87 -10.04
N THR A 242 -2.15 -27.68 -9.15
CA THR A 242 -2.89 -27.19 -7.98
C THR A 242 -2.60 -28.05 -6.76
N ASP A 243 -2.91 -27.55 -5.56
CA ASP A 243 -2.78 -28.32 -4.34
C ASP A 243 -3.81 -29.47 -4.26
N LYS A 244 -3.63 -30.36 -3.28
CA LYS A 244 -4.52 -31.51 -3.07
C LYS A 244 -5.96 -31.12 -2.71
N LYS A 245 -6.17 -29.99 -2.03
CA LYS A 245 -7.48 -29.58 -1.51
C LYS A 245 -8.33 -28.98 -2.63
N THR A 246 -7.71 -28.24 -3.54
CA THR A 246 -8.35 -27.53 -4.64
C THR A 246 -8.46 -28.41 -5.89
N TYR A 247 -7.67 -29.48 -6.01
CA TYR A 247 -7.67 -30.37 -7.18
C TYR A 247 -9.06 -30.78 -7.68
N ALA A 248 -9.93 -31.28 -6.81
CA ALA A 248 -11.27 -31.73 -7.20
C ALA A 248 -12.08 -30.59 -7.84
N GLY A 249 -12.10 -29.41 -7.23
CA GLY A 249 -12.80 -28.25 -7.77
C GLY A 249 -12.18 -27.73 -9.07
N MET A 250 -10.85 -27.66 -9.14
CA MET A 250 -10.12 -27.22 -10.34
C MET A 250 -10.38 -28.16 -11.52
N HIS A 251 -10.29 -29.47 -11.29
CA HIS A 251 -10.54 -30.48 -12.31
C HIS A 251 -11.99 -30.43 -12.80
N SER A 252 -12.96 -30.35 -11.88
CA SER A 252 -14.38 -30.19 -12.24
C SER A 252 -14.62 -28.97 -13.13
N TRP A 253 -13.98 -27.84 -12.84
CA TRP A 253 -14.15 -26.63 -13.64
C TRP A 253 -13.77 -26.85 -15.10
N PHE A 254 -12.56 -27.33 -15.36
CA PHE A 254 -12.07 -27.54 -16.73
C PHE A 254 -12.78 -28.72 -17.44
N ALA A 255 -13.26 -29.71 -16.70
CA ALA A 255 -14.03 -30.82 -17.26
C ALA A 255 -15.44 -30.39 -17.69
N LEU A 256 -16.10 -29.54 -16.88
CA LEU A 256 -17.46 -29.04 -17.16
C LEU A 256 -17.48 -27.82 -18.09
N ASN A 257 -16.36 -27.10 -18.20
CA ASN A 257 -16.20 -25.92 -19.04
C ASN A 257 -15.05 -26.12 -20.04
N PRO A 258 -15.18 -27.08 -20.99
CA PRO A 258 -14.15 -27.32 -21.98
C PRO A 258 -13.95 -26.05 -22.82
N VAL A 259 -12.71 -25.57 -22.87
CA VAL A 259 -12.34 -24.44 -23.73
C VAL A 259 -12.02 -24.99 -25.11
N ALA A 260 -12.76 -24.56 -26.13
CA ALA A 260 -12.60 -25.06 -27.48
C ALA A 260 -11.15 -24.86 -27.97
N SER A 261 -10.63 -25.86 -28.67
CA SER A 261 -9.32 -25.84 -29.33
C SER A 261 -8.09 -25.80 -28.42
N ILE A 262 -8.19 -26.07 -27.11
CA ILE A 262 -7.00 -26.16 -26.24
C ILE A 262 -6.92 -27.47 -25.47
N ILE A 263 -5.70 -27.92 -25.22
CA ILE A 263 -5.41 -29.13 -24.45
C ILE A 263 -5.07 -28.71 -23.03
N VAL A 264 -5.89 -29.11 -22.05
CA VAL A 264 -5.67 -28.79 -20.64
C VAL A 264 -5.44 -30.08 -19.86
N GLU A 265 -4.35 -30.12 -19.13
CA GLU A 265 -4.07 -31.09 -18.07
C GLU A 265 -4.26 -30.40 -16.72
N VAL A 266 -4.99 -31.03 -15.81
CA VAL A 266 -5.09 -30.58 -14.41
C VAL A 266 -4.45 -31.63 -13.54
N LYS A 267 -3.39 -31.27 -12.81
CA LYS A 267 -2.71 -32.16 -11.87
C LYS A 267 -2.64 -31.57 -10.47
N GLY A 268 -3.02 -32.38 -9.49
CA GLY A 268 -2.78 -32.10 -8.09
C GLY A 268 -1.36 -32.47 -7.70
N ILE A 269 -0.75 -31.71 -6.78
CA ILE A 269 0.58 -32.04 -6.22
C ILE A 269 0.70 -33.49 -5.73
N HIS A 270 -0.39 -34.08 -5.25
CA HIS A 270 -0.45 -35.44 -4.71
C HIS A 270 -0.43 -36.54 -5.79
N GLN A 271 -0.49 -36.16 -7.06
CA GLN A 271 -0.45 -37.09 -8.21
C GLN A 271 0.95 -37.19 -8.83
N PHE A 272 1.93 -36.44 -8.31
CA PHE A 272 3.33 -36.58 -8.71
C PHE A 272 4.03 -37.52 -7.73
N ASP A 273 4.27 -38.76 -8.16
CA ASP A 273 4.86 -39.81 -7.31
C ASP A 273 6.26 -39.45 -6.78
N TRP A 274 6.98 -38.59 -7.51
CA TRP A 274 8.33 -38.16 -7.12
C TRP A 274 8.33 -37.05 -6.06
N LEU A 275 7.21 -36.37 -5.80
CA LEU A 275 7.07 -35.33 -4.77
C LEU A 275 7.03 -35.94 -3.37
N THR A 276 8.14 -36.53 -2.96
CA THR A 276 8.38 -37.07 -1.62
C THR A 276 9.20 -36.09 -0.78
N ARG A 277 9.15 -36.24 0.55
CA ARG A 277 9.97 -35.43 1.48
C ARG A 277 11.46 -35.53 1.18
N GLU A 278 11.92 -36.70 0.73
CA GLU A 278 13.31 -36.98 0.41
C GLU A 278 13.78 -36.18 -0.82
N ASN A 279 12.92 -36.05 -1.83
CA ASN A 279 13.24 -35.34 -3.07
C ASN A 279 13.00 -33.82 -2.97
N VAL A 280 12.09 -33.41 -2.07
CA VAL A 280 11.74 -32.01 -1.86
C VAL A 280 11.87 -31.69 -0.37
N PRO A 281 13.07 -31.30 0.10
CA PRO A 281 13.31 -30.93 1.51
C PRO A 281 12.37 -29.81 1.99
N VAL A 282 11.88 -28.99 1.06
CA VAL A 282 10.90 -27.94 1.34
C VAL A 282 9.57 -28.51 1.86
N LEU A 283 9.14 -29.67 1.36
CA LEU A 283 7.94 -30.35 1.85
C LEU A 283 8.10 -30.72 3.33
N GLU A 284 9.28 -31.23 3.70
CA GLU A 284 9.59 -31.55 5.08
C GLU A 284 9.59 -30.29 5.95
N ALA A 285 10.24 -29.20 5.52
CA ALA A 285 10.27 -27.96 6.31
C ALA A 285 8.86 -27.37 6.53
N ILE A 286 7.99 -27.42 5.51
CA ILE A 286 6.60 -26.92 5.60
C ILE A 286 5.74 -27.82 6.50
N GLU A 287 5.93 -29.15 6.45
CA GLU A 287 5.09 -30.11 7.20
C GLU A 287 5.58 -30.38 8.63
N SER A 288 6.89 -30.38 8.88
CA SER A 288 7.50 -30.90 10.11
C SER A 288 7.67 -29.86 11.22
N HIS A 289 7.86 -28.59 10.87
CA HIS A 289 8.22 -27.59 11.87
C HIS A 289 6.96 -27.04 12.54
N HIS A 290 6.73 -27.45 13.79
CA HIS A 290 5.72 -26.83 14.67
C HIS A 290 5.96 -25.32 14.81
N ASP A 291 7.23 -24.88 14.78
CA ASP A 291 7.62 -23.48 14.74
C ASP A 291 7.37 -22.81 13.39
N PHE A 292 7.48 -23.51 12.27
CA PHE A 292 7.06 -23.02 10.94
C PHE A 292 5.53 -22.84 10.95
N ARG A 293 4.79 -23.86 11.39
CA ARG A 293 3.34 -23.78 11.54
C ARG A 293 2.89 -22.69 12.51
N ASN A 294 3.62 -22.40 13.59
CA ASN A 294 3.33 -21.28 14.50
C ASN A 294 3.86 -19.92 14.00
N TYR A 295 4.95 -19.90 13.24
CA TYR A 295 5.46 -18.71 12.59
C TYR A 295 4.51 -18.26 11.46
N TYR A 296 3.84 -19.20 10.78
CA TYR A 296 2.97 -18.96 9.62
C TYR A 296 1.46 -19.04 9.90
N HIS A 297 1.01 -19.90 10.82
CA HIS A 297 -0.39 -20.04 11.25
C HIS A 297 -0.60 -19.74 12.75
N GLY A 298 0.44 -19.34 13.47
CA GLY A 298 0.30 -18.94 14.87
C GLY A 298 -0.43 -17.62 14.99
N ASN A 299 -0.84 -17.33 16.22
CA ASN A 299 -1.60 -16.14 16.52
C ASN A 299 -0.79 -14.90 16.09
N HIS A 300 -1.29 -14.13 15.12
CA HIS A 300 -0.64 -12.94 14.52
C HIS A 300 -0.25 -11.86 15.56
N ILE A 301 -0.64 -12.06 16.81
CA ILE A 301 -0.46 -11.19 17.98
C ILE A 301 0.51 -11.81 19.02
N ALA A 302 0.66 -13.14 19.08
CA ALA A 302 1.42 -13.81 20.12
C ALA A 302 2.93 -13.71 19.86
N GLY A 303 3.55 -12.65 20.37
CA GLY A 303 5.00 -12.43 20.33
C GLY A 303 5.40 -11.02 19.89
N ALA A 304 4.47 -10.22 19.35
CA ALA A 304 4.74 -8.81 19.11
C ALA A 304 4.57 -8.04 20.43
N ASN A 305 5.67 -7.85 21.17
CA ASN A 305 5.73 -6.78 22.15
C ASN A 305 5.52 -5.46 21.38
N LEU A 306 4.29 -4.94 21.44
CA LEU A 306 3.86 -3.73 20.73
C LEU A 306 4.69 -2.51 21.13
N SER A 307 5.34 -2.57 22.30
CA SER A 307 6.29 -1.59 22.81
C SER A 307 7.55 -1.47 21.94
N ASN A 308 8.11 -2.58 21.44
CA ASN A 308 9.43 -2.60 20.78
C ASN A 308 9.37 -2.73 19.25
N THR A 309 8.19 -3.00 18.67
CA THR A 309 8.05 -3.25 17.22
C THR A 309 7.52 -2.02 16.48
N THR A 310 8.28 -1.49 15.52
CA THR A 310 7.81 -0.37 14.68
C THR A 310 6.70 -0.83 13.72
N PRO A 311 5.78 0.05 13.30
CA PRO A 311 4.75 -0.30 12.32
C PRO A 311 5.32 -0.88 11.01
N GLN A 312 6.49 -0.43 10.58
CA GLN A 312 7.18 -0.92 9.39
C GLN A 312 7.65 -2.36 9.56
N SER A 313 8.36 -2.66 10.66
CA SER A 313 8.81 -4.03 10.96
C SER A 313 7.63 -4.99 11.24
N PHE A 314 6.51 -4.46 11.73
CA PHE A 314 5.29 -5.24 11.87
C PHE A 314 4.66 -5.58 10.49
N ALA A 315 4.59 -4.59 9.59
CA ALA A 315 4.09 -4.80 8.24
C ALA A 315 4.93 -5.80 7.44
N SER A 316 6.26 -5.73 7.56
CA SER A 316 7.15 -6.66 6.87
C SER A 316 7.02 -8.08 7.41
N LYS A 317 6.94 -8.26 8.73
CA LYS A 317 6.62 -9.56 9.36
C LYS A 317 5.28 -10.12 8.89
N LEU A 318 4.24 -9.30 8.78
CA LEU A 318 2.94 -9.73 8.23
C LEU A 318 3.06 -10.16 6.77
N GLN A 319 3.83 -9.44 5.95
CA GLN A 319 4.03 -9.76 4.53
C GLN A 319 4.81 -11.06 4.34
N ALA A 320 5.93 -11.24 5.04
CA ALA A 320 6.74 -12.46 5.00
C ALA A 320 5.95 -13.71 5.43
N ARG A 321 4.92 -13.53 6.25
CA ARG A 321 4.02 -14.58 6.73
C ARG A 321 2.73 -14.72 5.91
N SER A 322 2.61 -14.03 4.77
CA SER A 322 1.42 -14.15 3.92
C SER A 322 1.35 -15.56 3.30
N PRO A 323 0.16 -16.22 3.31
CA PRO A 323 -0.05 -17.54 2.72
C PRO A 323 0.45 -17.67 1.27
N LYS A 324 0.44 -16.56 0.49
CA LYS A 324 0.97 -16.55 -0.89
C LYS A 324 2.44 -16.95 -0.92
N TYR A 325 3.30 -16.44 -0.05
CA TYR A 325 4.75 -16.72 -0.10
C TYR A 325 5.15 -18.10 0.44
N ILE A 326 4.24 -18.76 1.16
CA ILE A 326 4.48 -20.05 1.85
C ILE A 326 3.84 -21.20 1.08
N SER A 327 3.04 -20.88 0.07
CA SER A 327 2.37 -21.88 -0.75
C SER A 327 3.41 -22.80 -1.39
N LEU A 328 3.26 -24.09 -1.14
CA LEU A 328 4.07 -25.13 -1.77
C LEU A 328 4.08 -24.98 -3.31
N LEU A 329 2.98 -24.50 -3.90
CA LEU A 329 2.86 -24.23 -5.33
C LEU A 329 3.89 -23.23 -5.86
N ASN A 330 4.39 -22.32 -5.01
CA ASN A 330 5.45 -21.39 -5.38
C ASN A 330 6.83 -22.02 -5.27
N HIS A 331 7.03 -22.90 -4.30
CA HIS A 331 8.27 -23.68 -4.19
C HIS A 331 8.41 -24.71 -5.31
N LEU A 332 7.31 -25.25 -5.83
CA LEU A 332 7.33 -26.22 -6.94
C LEU A 332 7.90 -25.65 -8.25
N ARG A 333 7.95 -24.33 -8.39
CA ARG A 333 8.50 -23.65 -9.56
C ARG A 333 9.96 -24.02 -9.84
N ILE A 334 10.76 -24.28 -8.80
CA ILE A 334 12.16 -24.67 -8.97
C ILE A 334 12.31 -26.08 -9.58
N TYR A 335 11.26 -26.89 -9.51
CA TYR A 335 11.23 -28.27 -9.98
C TYR A 335 10.53 -28.45 -11.34
N LEU A 336 10.39 -27.37 -12.12
CA LEU A 336 9.87 -27.48 -13.48
C LEU A 336 10.57 -28.57 -14.32
N PRO A 337 11.90 -28.76 -14.24
CA PRO A 337 12.58 -29.84 -14.97
C PRO A 337 12.14 -31.25 -14.56
N GLU A 338 11.84 -31.48 -13.28
CA GLU A 338 11.35 -32.76 -12.74
C GLU A 338 9.85 -32.95 -12.97
N LEU A 339 9.06 -31.87 -12.96
CA LEU A 339 7.64 -31.90 -13.32
C LEU A 339 7.45 -32.25 -14.80
N PHE A 340 8.36 -31.78 -15.66
CA PHE A 340 8.27 -31.92 -17.11
C PHE A 340 9.61 -32.43 -17.70
N PRO A 341 9.97 -33.70 -17.46
CA PRO A 341 11.27 -34.26 -17.86
C PRO A 341 11.46 -34.32 -19.39
N ASP A 342 10.37 -34.48 -20.14
CA ASP A 342 10.39 -34.67 -21.59
C ASP A 342 10.20 -33.36 -22.39
N LEU A 343 9.90 -32.25 -21.70
CA LEU A 343 9.73 -30.94 -22.34
C LEU A 343 11.04 -30.17 -22.37
N ASP A 344 11.26 -29.43 -23.46
CA ASP A 344 12.46 -28.65 -23.72
C ASP A 344 12.30 -27.20 -23.28
N LYS A 345 11.12 -26.61 -23.53
CA LYS A 345 10.83 -25.21 -23.22
C LYS A 345 9.38 -25.04 -22.78
N VAL A 346 9.16 -24.24 -21.73
CA VAL A 346 7.83 -23.94 -21.21
C VAL A 346 7.68 -22.45 -20.90
N VAL A 347 6.47 -21.92 -21.03
CA VAL A 347 6.13 -20.59 -20.52
C VAL A 347 5.37 -20.74 -19.20
N PHE A 348 5.91 -20.19 -18.12
CA PHE A 348 5.24 -20.14 -16.83
C PHE A 348 4.47 -18.82 -16.71
N LEU A 349 3.22 -18.90 -16.28
CA LEU A 349 2.34 -17.75 -16.04
C LEU A 349 1.89 -17.75 -14.57
N ASP A 350 1.93 -16.59 -13.92
CA ASP A 350 1.24 -16.39 -12.64
C ASP A 350 -0.29 -16.39 -12.85
N ASP A 351 -1.06 -16.49 -11.77
CA ASP A 351 -2.51 -16.52 -11.84
C ASP A 351 -3.17 -15.14 -11.87
N ASP A 352 -2.40 -14.09 -11.62
CA ASP A 352 -2.82 -12.68 -11.64
C ASP A 352 -2.50 -11.96 -12.96
N VAL A 353 -2.41 -12.70 -14.08
CA VAL A 353 -2.19 -12.16 -15.42
C VAL A 353 -3.38 -12.35 -16.37
N VAL A 354 -3.49 -11.47 -17.37
CA VAL A 354 -4.42 -11.60 -18.50
C VAL A 354 -3.63 -11.41 -19.79
N ILE A 355 -3.68 -12.40 -20.67
CA ILE A 355 -2.96 -12.38 -21.94
C ILE A 355 -3.83 -11.67 -22.97
N GLN A 356 -3.23 -10.68 -23.66
CA GLN A 356 -3.92 -9.84 -24.64
C GLN A 356 -3.40 -10.03 -26.07
N ARG A 357 -2.32 -10.78 -26.26
CA ARG A 357 -1.67 -11.06 -27.55
C ARG A 357 -1.11 -12.45 -27.57
N ASP A 358 -0.89 -12.96 -28.77
CA ASP A 358 -0.27 -14.26 -28.98
C ASP A 358 1.14 -14.32 -28.37
N LEU A 359 1.40 -15.39 -27.63
CA LEU A 359 2.66 -15.63 -26.93
C LEU A 359 3.54 -16.68 -27.64
N SER A 360 3.08 -17.25 -28.76
CA SER A 360 3.87 -18.20 -29.55
C SER A 360 5.28 -17.70 -29.93
N PRO A 361 5.52 -16.40 -30.24
CA PRO A 361 6.86 -15.93 -30.59
C PRO A 361 7.90 -16.09 -29.46
N LEU A 362 7.46 -16.29 -28.21
CA LEU A 362 8.38 -16.54 -27.11
C LEU A 362 9.20 -17.82 -27.34
N TRP A 363 8.64 -18.85 -27.98
CA TRP A 363 9.37 -20.10 -28.25
C TRP A 363 10.53 -19.91 -29.24
N GLU A 364 10.45 -18.89 -30.10
CA GLU A 364 11.49 -18.57 -31.10
C GLU A 364 12.66 -17.78 -30.48
N ILE A 365 12.51 -17.27 -29.27
CA ILE A 365 13.58 -16.53 -28.58
C ILE A 365 14.74 -17.48 -28.27
N ASP A 366 15.92 -17.10 -28.76
CA ASP A 366 17.20 -17.71 -28.35
C ASP A 366 17.60 -17.16 -26.97
N LEU A 367 17.56 -18.04 -25.96
CA LEU A 367 17.99 -17.70 -24.60
C LEU A 367 19.51 -17.71 -24.43
N GLN A 368 20.30 -17.95 -25.48
CA GLN A 368 21.77 -17.90 -25.47
C GLN A 368 22.38 -18.81 -24.39
N GLY A 369 21.79 -19.99 -24.20
CA GLY A 369 22.19 -20.95 -23.16
C GLY A 369 21.78 -20.57 -21.73
N LYS A 370 21.00 -19.50 -21.53
CA LYS A 370 20.40 -19.15 -20.23
C LYS A 370 19.13 -19.98 -20.00
N VAL A 371 18.85 -20.22 -18.72
CA VAL A 371 17.72 -21.04 -18.28
C VAL A 371 16.39 -20.28 -18.33
N ASN A 372 16.41 -18.97 -18.08
CA ASN A 372 15.22 -18.15 -17.94
C ASN A 372 15.30 -16.92 -18.87
N GLY A 373 14.21 -16.64 -19.58
CA GLY A 373 13.90 -15.34 -20.17
C GLY A 373 12.75 -14.68 -19.42
N ALA A 374 12.96 -13.45 -18.94
CA ALA A 374 11.99 -12.72 -18.12
C ALA A 374 12.04 -11.21 -18.38
N ILE A 375 11.07 -10.49 -17.83
CA ILE A 375 10.98 -9.03 -17.94
C ILE A 375 11.77 -8.36 -16.82
N GLU A 376 12.76 -7.55 -17.18
CA GLU A 376 13.52 -6.71 -16.24
C GLU A 376 12.62 -5.67 -15.55
N THR A 377 12.89 -5.40 -14.28
CA THR A 377 12.12 -4.44 -13.45
C THR A 377 12.93 -3.23 -13.02
N CYS A 378 14.19 -3.14 -13.43
CA CYS A 378 15.05 -1.98 -13.17
C CYS A 378 14.92 -0.89 -14.23
N LYS A 379 14.49 -1.25 -15.46
CA LYS A 379 14.34 -0.34 -16.59
C LYS A 379 12.85 -0.17 -16.92
N GLY A 380 12.39 1.06 -16.93
CA GLY A 380 11.02 1.40 -17.28
C GLY A 380 10.85 2.91 -17.34
N GLU A 381 9.94 3.38 -18.20
CA GLU A 381 9.56 4.80 -18.29
C GLU A 381 8.44 5.15 -17.30
N ASP A 382 7.93 4.16 -16.56
CA ASP A 382 6.83 4.34 -15.62
C ASP A 382 7.34 4.91 -14.28
N GLU A 383 7.12 6.20 -14.06
CA GLU A 383 7.49 6.92 -12.84
C GLU A 383 6.84 6.32 -11.57
N TRP A 384 5.75 5.55 -11.71
CA TRP A 384 5.04 4.94 -10.58
C TRP A 384 5.62 3.57 -10.18
N VAL A 385 6.42 2.95 -11.04
CA VAL A 385 7.03 1.64 -10.78
C VAL A 385 8.48 1.85 -10.36
N MET A 386 8.74 1.74 -9.05
CA MET A 386 10.10 1.84 -8.52
C MET A 386 10.99 0.74 -9.12
N SER A 387 12.08 1.15 -9.78
CA SER A 387 13.13 0.25 -10.27
C SER A 387 13.59 -0.69 -9.17
N LYS A 388 13.57 -2.00 -9.47
CA LYS A 388 13.97 -3.03 -8.51
C LYS A 388 15.34 -3.61 -8.87
N TYR A 389 16.23 -3.52 -7.90
CA TYR A 389 17.56 -4.11 -7.89
C TYR A 389 17.67 -5.08 -6.72
N PHE A 390 18.71 -5.90 -6.70
CA PHE A 390 18.92 -6.86 -5.61
C PHE A 390 19.03 -6.18 -4.24
N LYS A 391 19.59 -4.96 -4.13
CA LYS A 391 19.61 -4.17 -2.89
C LYS A 391 18.24 -3.84 -2.31
N ASN A 392 17.17 -3.95 -3.10
CA ASN A 392 15.81 -3.75 -2.61
C ASN A 392 15.23 -4.99 -1.90
N TYR A 393 15.85 -6.17 -2.06
CA TYR A 393 15.35 -7.43 -1.53
C TYR A 393 16.28 -8.06 -0.49
N PHE A 394 17.59 -7.88 -0.67
CA PHE A 394 18.60 -8.55 0.16
C PHE A 394 19.32 -7.58 1.09
N ASN A 395 19.65 -8.06 2.28
CA ASN A 395 20.43 -7.32 3.25
C ASN A 395 21.93 -7.42 2.94
N PHE A 396 22.45 -6.47 2.17
CA PHE A 396 23.88 -6.40 1.81
C PHE A 396 24.82 -6.10 2.98
N SER A 397 24.30 -5.81 4.18
CA SER A 397 25.12 -5.80 5.40
C SER A 397 25.51 -7.22 5.82
N HIS A 398 24.78 -8.25 5.36
CA HIS A 398 25.05 -9.63 5.68
C HIS A 398 26.21 -10.18 4.83
N PRO A 399 27.27 -10.76 5.44
CA PRO A 399 28.48 -11.17 4.71
C PRO A 399 28.20 -12.25 3.65
N LEU A 400 27.26 -13.17 3.91
CA LEU A 400 26.87 -14.18 2.91
C LEU A 400 26.21 -13.57 1.66
N ILE A 401 25.42 -12.50 1.82
CA ILE A 401 24.76 -11.82 0.70
C ILE A 401 25.79 -11.04 -0.10
N ALA A 402 26.57 -10.19 0.57
CA ALA A 402 27.58 -9.35 -0.08
C ALA A 402 28.67 -10.15 -0.81
N LYS A 403 28.91 -11.40 -0.39
CA LYS A 403 29.87 -12.30 -1.04
C LYS A 403 29.34 -12.94 -2.33
N HIS A 404 28.05 -13.21 -2.43
CA HIS A 404 27.47 -14.00 -3.53
C HIS A 404 26.62 -13.20 -4.51
N LEU A 405 26.11 -12.05 -4.10
CA LEU A 405 25.20 -11.22 -4.90
C LEU A 405 25.81 -9.83 -5.08
N ASP A 406 25.46 -9.18 -6.18
CA ASP A 406 25.79 -7.78 -6.44
C ASP A 406 24.54 -6.91 -6.19
N PRO A 407 24.65 -5.82 -5.40
CA PRO A 407 23.51 -4.96 -5.06
C PRO A 407 22.89 -4.24 -6.26
N ASP A 408 23.64 -4.02 -7.33
CA ASP A 408 23.20 -3.29 -8.52
C ASP A 408 22.71 -4.22 -9.65
N GLU A 409 22.66 -5.52 -9.40
CA GLU A 409 22.01 -6.47 -10.31
C GLU A 409 20.51 -6.21 -10.43
N CYS A 410 20.04 -6.26 -11.67
CA CYS A 410 18.65 -5.98 -12.01
C CYS A 410 17.75 -7.13 -11.56
N ALA A 411 16.69 -6.82 -10.81
CA ALA A 411 15.65 -7.79 -10.56
C ALA A 411 14.72 -7.94 -11.77
N TRP A 412 14.05 -9.08 -11.88
CA TRP A 412 13.05 -9.34 -12.91
C TRP A 412 11.70 -9.69 -12.30
N ALA A 413 10.64 -9.49 -13.08
CA ALA A 413 9.29 -9.87 -12.72
C ALA A 413 9.07 -11.36 -13.02
N TYR A 414 8.44 -12.06 -12.08
CA TYR A 414 8.12 -13.48 -12.26
C TYR A 414 6.75 -13.72 -12.96
N GLY A 415 5.93 -12.69 -13.17
CA GLY A 415 4.55 -12.85 -13.68
C GLY A 415 4.43 -13.66 -14.98
N MET A 416 5.44 -13.56 -15.86
CA MET A 416 5.59 -14.42 -17.03
C MET A 416 7.08 -14.69 -17.24
N ASN A 417 7.44 -15.97 -17.37
CA ASN A 417 8.80 -16.38 -17.68
C ASN A 417 8.78 -17.47 -18.75
N ILE A 418 9.81 -17.50 -19.58
CA ILE A 418 10.09 -18.65 -20.44
C ILE A 418 11.31 -19.39 -19.94
N PHE A 419 11.19 -20.70 -19.79
CA PHE A 419 12.23 -21.55 -19.25
C PHE A 419 12.70 -22.57 -20.29
N ASP A 420 14.01 -22.63 -20.53
CA ASP A 420 14.65 -23.74 -21.24
C ASP A 420 15.01 -24.83 -20.24
N LEU A 421 14.19 -25.88 -20.22
CA LEU A 421 14.33 -27.01 -19.30
C LEU A 421 15.54 -27.89 -19.67
N ARG A 422 15.95 -27.93 -20.94
CA ARG A 422 17.18 -28.65 -21.34
C ARG A 422 18.42 -27.97 -20.77
N ALA A 423 18.47 -26.64 -20.82
CA ALA A 423 19.54 -25.87 -20.21
C ALA A 423 19.49 -26.02 -18.69
N TRP A 424 18.30 -25.91 -18.09
CA TRP A 424 18.10 -26.02 -16.64
C TRP A 424 18.65 -27.34 -16.08
N ARG A 425 18.34 -28.48 -16.72
CA ARG A 425 18.82 -29.81 -16.30
C ARG A 425 20.35 -29.95 -16.24
N LYS A 426 21.11 -29.04 -16.87
CA LYS A 426 22.58 -29.03 -16.87
C LYS A 426 23.19 -28.10 -15.82
N THR A 427 22.36 -27.46 -14.99
CA THR A 427 22.78 -26.49 -13.96
C THR A 427 22.59 -27.04 -12.55
N ASN A 428 23.17 -26.35 -11.57
CA ASN A 428 23.02 -26.61 -10.14
C ASN A 428 22.03 -25.64 -9.46
N ILE A 429 21.04 -25.14 -10.21
CA ILE A 429 20.07 -24.14 -9.73
C ILE A 429 19.27 -24.68 -8.55
N ARG A 430 18.85 -25.95 -8.60
CA ARG A 430 18.08 -26.60 -7.54
C ARG A 430 18.89 -26.70 -6.24
N GLU A 431 20.14 -27.14 -6.32
CA GLU A 431 21.04 -27.25 -5.17
C GLU A 431 21.32 -25.88 -4.57
N THR A 432 21.53 -24.87 -5.42
CA THR A 432 21.71 -23.46 -5.00
C THR A 432 20.47 -22.96 -4.27
N TYR A 433 19.28 -23.26 -4.78
CA TYR A 433 18.02 -22.90 -4.14
C TYR A 433 17.87 -23.54 -2.76
N HIS A 434 18.20 -24.83 -2.62
CA HIS A 434 18.15 -25.53 -1.33
C HIS A 434 19.15 -25.00 -0.32
N PHE A 435 20.35 -24.62 -0.76
CA PHE A 435 21.32 -23.93 0.08
C PHE A 435 20.72 -22.64 0.66
N TRP A 436 20.20 -21.74 -0.18
CA TRP A 436 19.62 -20.48 0.29
C TRP A 436 18.39 -20.67 1.17
N LEU A 437 17.53 -21.65 0.86
CA LEU A 437 16.36 -21.95 1.68
C LEU A 437 16.76 -22.42 3.08
N LYS A 438 17.81 -23.25 3.17
CA LYS A 438 18.34 -23.71 4.45
C LYS A 438 18.91 -22.54 5.28
N GLU A 439 19.69 -21.66 4.67
CA GLU A 439 20.23 -20.48 5.36
C GLU A 439 19.13 -19.54 5.89
N LEU A 440 18.02 -19.41 5.15
CA LEU A 440 16.82 -18.68 5.60
C LEU A 440 16.12 -19.35 6.78
N GLN A 441 16.07 -20.69 6.80
CA GLN A 441 15.45 -21.46 7.89
C GLN A 441 16.26 -21.43 9.17
N GLU A 442 17.59 -21.36 9.08
CA GLU A 442 18.50 -21.28 10.23
C GLU A 442 18.51 -19.89 10.91
N GLY A 443 17.62 -18.98 10.49
CA GLY A 443 17.37 -17.70 11.16
C GLY A 443 18.29 -16.56 10.71
N SER A 444 18.93 -16.70 9.55
CA SER A 444 19.76 -15.65 8.98
C SER A 444 18.87 -14.51 8.45
N ASP A 445 19.02 -13.28 8.97
CA ASP A 445 18.37 -12.06 8.46
C ASP A 445 18.99 -11.63 7.11
N LEU A 446 18.81 -12.48 6.10
CA LEU A 446 19.36 -12.36 4.75
C LEU A 446 18.56 -11.38 3.87
N SER A 447 17.34 -11.06 4.28
CA SER A 447 16.43 -10.17 3.58
C SER A 447 16.26 -8.85 4.32
N THR A 448 15.93 -7.78 3.61
CA THR A 448 15.72 -6.43 4.18
C THR A 448 14.35 -6.21 4.83
N PHE A 449 13.54 -7.26 5.02
CA PHE A 449 12.14 -7.12 5.46
C PHE A 449 12.01 -6.76 6.95
#